data_AF-A0A935KRE7-F1
#
_entry.id   AF-A0A935KRE7-F1
#
_cell.length_a   1.000
_cell.length_b   1.000
_cell.length_c   1.000
_cell.angle_alpha   90.00
_cell.angle_beta   90.00
_cell.angle_gamma   90.00
#
_symmetry.space_group_name_H-M   'P 1'
#
loop_
_entity.id
_entity.type
_entity.pdbx_description
1 polymer ?
#
loop_
_entity_poly.entity_id
_entity_poly.type
_entity_poly.pdbx_seq_one_letter_code
_entity_poly.pdbx_strand_id
1 'polypeptide(L)'
;MRNLVRVTTILCSALLVLSIFTLEAEFCYSQDKKNKEEATTQTDLIDIIRDLLGKKPLKTDTTNNKDDESLKLSFLPGVAYSSNTGFLIGFNLGMAKYFGSSANTSPSAATLSSNYTSKNQFNVKMKSDIYTSKNNWYLEGDWRLSLTSQPTYGLGSGTPGSNEQILFYDQLRFYQKFSKNSSVIFMQELDFILTDSIM
;
A
#
# COMPACT_ATOMS: atom_id res chain seq x y z
N MET A 1 -14.35 23.93 6.26
CA MET A 1 -13.84 23.92 7.65
C MET A 1 -14.25 22.67 8.44
N ARG A 2 -15.54 22.31 8.54
CA ARG A 2 -16.02 21.17 9.35
C ARG A 2 -15.32 19.82 9.06
N ASN A 3 -15.07 19.51 7.79
CA ASN A 3 -14.43 18.26 7.38
C ASN A 3 -12.93 18.21 7.75
N LEU A 4 -12.23 19.36 7.70
CA LEU A 4 -10.81 19.46 8.07
C LEU A 4 -10.61 19.11 9.55
N VAL A 5 -11.48 19.62 10.43
CA VAL A 5 -11.44 19.32 11.87
C VAL A 5 -11.67 17.82 12.12
N ARG A 6 -12.72 17.22 11.52
CA ARG A 6 -13.00 15.78 11.63
C ARG A 6 -11.80 14.92 11.16
N VAL A 7 -11.22 15.24 10.01
CA VAL A 7 -10.03 14.56 9.48
C VAL A 7 -8.82 14.69 10.43
N THR A 8 -8.56 15.88 10.98
CA THR A 8 -7.48 16.05 11.98
C THR A 8 -7.73 15.28 13.27
N THR A 9 -8.98 15.17 13.75
CA THR A 9 -9.30 14.40 14.95
C THR A 9 -9.08 12.90 14.75
N ILE A 10 -9.48 12.35 13.59
CA ILE A 10 -9.29 10.93 13.25
C ILE A 10 -7.80 10.62 13.01
N LEU A 11 -7.05 11.51 12.36
CA LEU A 11 -5.60 11.38 12.23
C LEU A 11 -4.89 11.42 13.61
N CYS A 12 -5.29 12.32 14.51
CA CYS A 12 -4.73 12.37 15.86
C CYS A 12 -5.01 11.10 16.67
N SER A 13 -6.23 10.57 16.67
CA SER A 13 -6.54 9.34 17.41
C SER A 13 -5.81 8.12 16.83
N ALA A 14 -5.70 8.01 15.51
CA ALA A 14 -4.92 6.96 14.85
C ALA A 14 -3.41 7.06 15.17
N LEU A 15 -2.83 8.27 15.17
CA LEU A 15 -1.43 8.50 15.56
C LEU A 15 -1.18 8.14 17.03
N LEU A 16 -2.12 8.43 17.92
CA LEU A 16 -2.00 8.12 19.35
C LEU A 16 -1.98 6.60 19.58
N VAL A 17 -2.87 5.84 18.92
CA VAL A 17 -2.84 4.38 18.94
C VAL A 17 -1.55 3.83 18.32
N LEU A 18 -1.11 4.37 17.19
CA LEU A 18 0.12 3.92 16.51
C LEU A 18 1.38 4.15 17.38
N SER A 19 1.42 5.24 18.17
CA SER A 19 2.54 5.55 19.07
C SER A 19 2.67 4.56 20.24
N ILE A 20 1.57 3.93 20.66
CA ILE A 20 1.59 2.90 21.71
C ILE A 20 2.18 1.59 21.17
N PHE A 21 1.94 1.26 19.89
CA PHE A 21 2.50 0.08 19.24
C PHE A 21 3.99 0.20 18.85
N THR A 22 4.56 1.41 18.78
CA THR A 22 6.00 1.57 18.47
C THR A 22 6.95 1.17 19.60
N LEU A 23 6.45 0.91 20.82
CA LEU A 23 7.25 0.52 21.99
C LEU A 23 7.68 -0.96 22.01
N GLU A 24 7.11 -1.81 21.15
CA GLU A 24 7.39 -3.26 21.13
C GLU A 24 8.41 -3.68 20.06
N ALA A 25 8.93 -2.73 19.27
CA ALA A 25 9.67 -2.99 18.04
C ALA A 25 11.21 -3.07 18.17
N GLU A 26 11.78 -3.03 19.38
CA GLU A 26 13.25 -3.00 19.58
C GLU A 26 13.96 -4.36 19.37
N PHE A 27 13.24 -5.43 19.05
CA PHE A 27 13.85 -6.74 18.80
C PHE A 27 14.37 -6.92 17.36
N CYS A 28 15.71 -6.89 17.26
CA CYS A 28 16.56 -7.42 16.19
C CYS A 28 16.59 -6.71 14.82
N TYR A 29 17.61 -5.86 14.64
CA TYR A 29 18.34 -5.77 13.37
C TYR A 29 19.85 -5.96 13.59
N SER A 30 20.41 -7.01 13.00
CA SER A 30 21.86 -7.20 12.83
C SER A 30 22.12 -7.93 11.53
N GLN A 31 22.70 -7.25 10.55
CA GLN A 31 23.46 -7.87 9.45
C GLN A 31 24.67 -6.99 9.09
N ASP A 32 25.77 -7.68 8.79
CA ASP A 32 27.11 -7.14 8.73
C ASP A 32 27.50 -6.65 7.31
N LYS A 33 28.46 -5.73 7.21
CA LYS A 33 28.87 -5.10 5.93
C LYS A 33 30.08 -5.80 5.29
N LYS A 34 30.05 -6.08 3.98
CA LYS A 34 31.24 -6.38 3.17
C LYS A 34 31.24 -5.68 1.80
N ASN A 35 32.44 -5.60 1.20
CA ASN A 35 32.84 -4.62 0.18
C ASN A 35 32.59 -5.01 -1.29
N LYS A 36 32.70 -4.00 -2.16
CA LYS A 36 32.54 -4.00 -3.64
C LYS A 36 33.70 -4.63 -4.42
N GLU A 37 33.38 -5.13 -5.61
CA GLU A 37 34.17 -4.96 -6.86
C GLU A 37 33.18 -4.86 -8.07
N GLU A 38 33.63 -4.72 -9.33
CA GLU A 38 32.80 -4.12 -10.40
C GLU A 38 32.61 -4.92 -11.71
N ALA A 39 31.39 -5.39 -12.03
CA ALA A 39 30.84 -5.57 -13.41
C ALA A 39 29.38 -6.11 -13.37
N THR A 40 28.36 -5.64 -14.13
CA THR A 40 28.25 -4.55 -15.13
C THR A 40 27.04 -3.64 -14.80
N THR A 41 26.02 -3.50 -15.67
CA THR A 41 24.77 -2.75 -15.38
C THR A 41 23.57 -3.17 -16.25
N GLN A 42 22.50 -3.65 -15.61
CA GLN A 42 21.12 -3.66 -16.14
C GLN A 42 20.39 -2.42 -15.57
N THR A 43 19.52 -1.78 -16.35
CA THR A 43 18.89 -0.50 -15.99
C THR A 43 17.38 -0.65 -15.81
N ASP A 44 16.89 -0.42 -14.59
CA ASP A 44 15.45 -0.42 -14.28
C ASP A 44 14.82 0.98 -14.41
N LEU A 45 13.49 1.07 -14.42
CA LEU A 45 12.76 2.35 -14.36
C LEU A 45 13.17 3.22 -13.17
N ILE A 46 13.61 2.61 -12.07
CA ILE A 46 14.11 3.29 -10.88
C ILE A 46 15.49 3.90 -11.13
N ASP A 47 16.33 3.28 -11.96
CA ASP A 47 17.60 3.88 -12.40
C ASP A 47 17.35 5.03 -13.39
N ILE A 48 16.38 4.90 -14.29
CA ILE A 48 15.96 5.99 -15.19
C ILE A 48 15.47 7.20 -14.39
N ILE A 49 14.60 7.00 -13.39
CA ILE A 49 14.12 8.08 -12.50
C ILE A 49 15.27 8.68 -11.68
N ARG A 50 16.28 7.88 -11.31
CA ARG A 50 17.46 8.36 -10.58
C ARG A 50 18.42 9.15 -11.45
N ASP A 51 18.63 8.75 -12.70
CA ASP A 51 19.41 9.48 -13.69
C ASP A 51 18.78 10.85 -13.96
N LEU A 52 17.46 10.89 -14.15
CA LEU A 52 16.65 12.13 -14.25
C LEU A 52 16.72 13.02 -13.00
N LEU A 53 17.08 12.45 -11.83
CA LEU A 53 17.29 13.13 -10.55
C LEU A 53 18.78 13.31 -10.20
N GLY A 54 19.70 13.07 -11.13
CA GLY A 54 21.15 13.25 -10.95
C GLY A 54 21.82 12.29 -9.96
N LYS A 55 21.18 11.16 -9.64
CA LYS A 55 21.68 10.14 -8.69
C LYS A 55 22.28 8.96 -9.44
N LYS A 56 23.49 8.55 -9.02
CA LYS A 56 24.23 7.44 -9.65
C LYS A 56 23.42 6.12 -9.58
N PRO A 57 23.43 5.29 -10.65
CA PRO A 57 22.73 4.00 -10.66
C PRO A 57 23.32 3.02 -9.64
N LEU A 58 22.50 2.05 -9.20
CA LEU A 58 23.00 0.95 -8.39
C LEU A 58 23.66 -0.10 -9.29
N LYS A 59 24.77 -0.69 -8.82
CA LYS A 59 25.35 -1.88 -9.45
C LYS A 59 24.66 -3.12 -8.88
N THR A 60 24.05 -3.91 -9.76
CA THR A 60 23.47 -5.22 -9.46
C THR A 60 24.47 -6.29 -9.93
N ASP A 61 25.10 -7.01 -9.01
CA ASP A 61 25.94 -8.17 -9.32
C ASP A 61 25.07 -9.39 -9.62
N THR A 62 25.24 -10.00 -10.80
CA THR A 62 24.47 -11.18 -11.24
C THR A 62 25.33 -12.47 -11.25
N THR A 63 26.39 -12.53 -10.43
CA THR A 63 27.28 -13.69 -10.36
C THR A 63 27.28 -14.36 -8.99
N ASN A 64 26.11 -14.91 -8.63
CA ASN A 64 25.93 -16.14 -7.87
C ASN A 64 24.46 -16.56 -7.97
N ASN A 65 24.14 -17.85 -7.78
CA ASN A 65 22.75 -18.34 -7.66
C ASN A 65 22.11 -17.86 -6.34
N LYS A 66 21.86 -16.56 -6.25
CA LYS A 66 21.30 -15.82 -5.09
C LYS A 66 20.34 -14.70 -5.50
N ASP A 67 20.03 -14.56 -6.79
CA ASP A 67 19.12 -13.52 -7.31
C ASP A 67 17.69 -13.63 -6.71
N ASP A 68 17.32 -14.81 -6.20
CA ASP A 68 16.08 -15.01 -5.43
C ASP A 68 16.04 -14.27 -4.09
N GLU A 69 17.17 -14.04 -3.42
CA GLU A 69 17.21 -13.31 -2.14
C GLU A 69 17.29 -11.78 -2.32
N SER A 70 17.43 -11.31 -3.57
CA SER A 70 17.49 -9.89 -3.91
C SER A 70 16.15 -9.18 -3.70
N LEU A 71 16.20 -7.89 -3.36
CA LEU A 71 15.01 -7.06 -3.20
C LEU A 71 14.54 -6.56 -4.57
N LYS A 72 13.43 -7.12 -5.07
CA LYS A 72 12.81 -6.71 -6.32
C LYS A 72 11.88 -5.52 -6.02
N LEU A 73 12.10 -4.38 -6.66
CA LEU A 73 11.30 -3.16 -6.48
C LEU A 73 10.77 -2.69 -7.85
N SER A 74 9.49 -2.35 -7.90
CA SER A 74 8.79 -1.89 -9.10
C SER A 74 8.01 -0.62 -8.77
N PHE A 75 8.00 0.31 -9.73
CA PHE A 75 7.21 1.53 -9.66
C PHE A 75 6.49 1.72 -11.00
N LEU A 76 5.17 1.83 -10.94
CA LEU A 76 4.30 1.98 -12.09
C LEU A 76 3.39 3.21 -11.88
N PRO A 77 3.77 4.40 -12.37
CA PRO A 77 2.85 5.52 -12.48
C PRO A 77 1.77 5.19 -13.53
N GLY A 78 0.58 5.74 -13.36
CA GLY A 78 -0.54 5.51 -14.27
C GLY A 78 -1.48 6.71 -14.36
N VAL A 79 -1.99 6.94 -15.56
CA VAL A 79 -3.08 7.88 -15.82
C VAL A 79 -4.19 7.17 -16.57
N ALA A 80 -5.43 7.49 -16.26
CA ALA A 80 -6.62 6.90 -16.90
C ALA A 80 -7.75 7.94 -16.98
N TYR A 81 -8.80 7.61 -17.73
CA TYR A 81 -10.01 8.42 -17.81
C TYR A 81 -11.24 7.51 -17.84
N SER A 82 -12.28 7.84 -17.08
CA SER A 82 -13.58 7.19 -17.16
C SER A 82 -14.72 8.17 -16.88
N SER A 83 -15.92 7.90 -17.38
CA SER A 83 -17.10 8.73 -17.08
C SER A 83 -17.46 8.74 -15.58
N ASN A 84 -17.12 7.65 -14.85
CA ASN A 84 -17.39 7.55 -13.42
C ASN A 84 -16.42 8.39 -12.59
N THR A 85 -15.10 8.26 -12.82
CA THR A 85 -14.05 8.91 -12.01
C THR A 85 -13.55 10.23 -12.56
N GLY A 86 -13.81 10.52 -13.85
CA GLY A 86 -13.09 11.54 -14.61
C GLY A 86 -11.64 11.13 -14.90
N PHE A 87 -10.74 12.11 -15.02
CA PHE A 87 -9.30 11.85 -15.10
C PHE A 87 -8.81 11.26 -13.78
N LEU A 88 -8.09 10.15 -13.85
CA LEU A 88 -7.44 9.50 -12.72
C LEU A 88 -5.92 9.60 -12.93
N ILE A 89 -5.21 10.00 -11.88
CA ILE A 89 -3.75 9.96 -11.79
C ILE A 89 -3.38 9.11 -10.57
N GLY A 90 -2.30 8.34 -10.66
CA GLY A 90 -1.87 7.51 -9.55
C GLY A 90 -0.57 6.77 -9.79
N PHE A 91 -0.20 5.93 -8.85
CA PHE A 91 0.92 5.03 -8.95
C PHE A 91 0.68 3.73 -8.20
N ASN A 92 1.45 2.72 -8.56
CA ASN A 92 1.61 1.48 -7.82
C ASN A 92 3.10 1.27 -7.55
N LEU A 93 3.46 1.07 -6.29
CA LEU A 93 4.75 0.56 -5.85
C LEU A 93 4.57 -0.91 -5.49
N GLY A 94 5.42 -1.79 -6.02
CA GLY A 94 5.45 -3.20 -5.68
C GLY A 94 6.85 -3.60 -5.24
N MET A 95 6.98 -4.32 -4.13
CA MET A 95 8.23 -4.78 -3.57
C MET A 95 8.11 -6.28 -3.28
N ALA A 96 9.09 -7.08 -3.67
CA ALA A 96 9.10 -8.53 -3.41
C ALA A 96 10.50 -9.00 -2.99
N LYS A 97 10.55 -9.91 -2.00
CA LYS A 97 11.78 -10.51 -1.48
C LYS A 97 11.49 -11.85 -0.81
N TYR A 98 12.44 -12.77 -0.86
CA TYR A 98 12.43 -13.97 -0.03
C TYR A 98 13.17 -13.71 1.29
N PHE A 99 12.52 -13.96 2.44
CA PHE A 99 13.16 -13.87 3.77
C PHE A 99 13.72 -15.23 4.26
N GLY A 100 14.25 -15.99 3.31
CA GLY A 100 14.82 -17.33 3.48
C GLY A 100 15.12 -17.95 2.12
N SER A 101 15.68 -19.15 2.11
CA SER A 101 15.97 -19.87 0.86
C SER A 101 14.70 -20.10 0.04
N SER A 102 14.72 -19.72 -1.24
CA SER A 102 13.60 -19.84 -2.18
C SER A 102 13.13 -21.27 -2.42
N ALA A 103 13.99 -22.26 -2.20
CA ALA A 103 13.63 -23.69 -2.27
C ALA A 103 12.57 -24.10 -1.22
N ASN A 104 12.43 -23.36 -0.11
CA ASN A 104 11.55 -23.73 1.01
C ASN A 104 10.71 -22.56 1.57
N THR A 105 10.82 -21.36 0.99
CA THR A 105 10.17 -20.15 1.52
C THR A 105 9.41 -19.46 0.40
N SER A 106 8.16 -19.08 0.66
CA SER A 106 7.34 -18.33 -0.29
C SER A 106 7.88 -16.89 -0.48
N PRO A 107 7.74 -16.30 -1.68
CA PRO A 107 8.07 -14.90 -1.88
C PRO A 107 7.19 -14.03 -0.98
N SER A 108 7.80 -13.10 -0.25
CA SER A 108 7.09 -12.05 0.45
C SER A 108 6.91 -10.85 -0.46
N ALA A 109 5.74 -10.23 -0.42
CA ALA A 109 5.41 -9.10 -1.26
C ALA A 109 4.76 -7.96 -0.45
N ALA A 110 5.00 -6.73 -0.86
CA ALA A 110 4.29 -5.56 -0.38
C ALA A 110 3.92 -4.67 -1.57
N THR A 111 2.71 -4.12 -1.57
CA THR A 111 2.22 -3.22 -2.61
C THR A 111 1.61 -1.98 -1.98
N LEU A 112 1.93 -0.81 -2.54
CA LEU A 112 1.36 0.47 -2.16
C LEU A 112 0.80 1.13 -3.42
N SER A 113 -0.52 1.26 -3.47
CA SER A 113 -1.27 1.90 -4.54
C SER A 113 -1.84 3.22 -4.04
N SER A 114 -1.69 4.29 -4.81
CA SER A 114 -2.32 5.58 -4.56
C SER A 114 -2.93 6.13 -5.84
N ASN A 115 -4.15 6.65 -5.76
CA ASN A 115 -4.80 7.35 -6.86
C ASN A 115 -5.62 8.54 -6.38
N TYR A 116 -5.67 9.55 -7.24
CA TYR A 116 -6.48 10.75 -7.10
C TYR A 116 -7.20 11.01 -8.43
N THR A 117 -8.40 11.58 -8.36
CA THR A 117 -9.27 11.75 -9.53
C THR A 117 -9.80 13.18 -9.65
N SER A 118 -10.15 13.60 -10.86
CA SER A 118 -10.71 14.93 -11.13
C SER A 118 -12.11 15.13 -10.52
N LYS A 119 -12.75 14.07 -10.01
CA LYS A 119 -13.97 14.14 -9.18
C LYS A 119 -13.68 14.12 -7.67
N ASN A 120 -12.47 14.46 -7.25
CA ASN A 120 -12.04 14.52 -5.84
C ASN A 120 -12.11 13.18 -5.06
N GLN A 121 -12.17 12.04 -5.75
CA GLN A 121 -12.01 10.73 -5.12
C GLN A 121 -10.51 10.46 -4.92
N PHE A 122 -10.11 10.09 -3.71
CA PHE A 122 -8.74 9.78 -3.31
C PHE A 122 -8.70 8.40 -2.64
N ASN A 123 -7.83 7.50 -3.11
CA ASN A 123 -7.70 6.17 -2.55
C ASN A 123 -6.23 5.80 -2.36
N VAL A 124 -5.88 5.32 -1.17
CA VAL A 124 -4.59 4.73 -0.84
C VAL A 124 -4.82 3.33 -0.29
N LYS A 125 -4.07 2.36 -0.81
CA LYS A 125 -4.13 0.96 -0.36
C LYS A 125 -2.71 0.44 -0.19
N MET A 126 -2.41 -0.11 0.97
CA MET A 126 -1.16 -0.79 1.27
C MET A 126 -1.47 -2.23 1.66
N LYS A 127 -0.92 -3.20 0.91
CA LYS A 127 -1.03 -4.63 1.23
C LYS A 127 0.37 -5.21 1.46
N SER A 128 0.53 -6.07 2.45
CA SER A 128 1.75 -6.83 2.70
C SER A 128 1.44 -8.29 2.99
N ASP A 129 2.14 -9.19 2.30
CA ASP A 129 2.08 -10.64 2.47
C ASP A 129 3.52 -11.09 2.79
N ILE A 130 3.86 -11.30 4.06
CA ILE A 130 5.22 -11.56 4.53
C ILE A 130 5.33 -12.97 5.10
N TYR A 131 6.25 -13.76 4.53
CA TYR A 131 6.60 -15.11 4.96
C TYR A 131 8.00 -15.12 5.56
N THR A 132 8.16 -15.66 6.76
CA THR A 132 9.50 -15.94 7.32
C THR A 132 10.07 -17.23 6.72
N SER A 133 11.39 -17.41 6.77
CA SER A 133 12.09 -18.67 6.43
C SER A 133 11.32 -19.94 6.78
N LYS A 134 11.22 -20.86 5.80
CA LYS A 134 10.44 -22.12 5.86
C LYS A 134 8.93 -21.96 6.03
N ASN A 135 8.38 -20.77 5.77
CA ASN A 135 6.96 -20.43 5.96
C ASN A 135 6.44 -20.65 7.39
N ASN A 136 7.34 -20.65 8.38
CA ASN A 136 6.99 -20.87 9.79
C ASN A 136 6.00 -19.82 10.32
N TRP A 137 6.11 -18.58 9.85
CA TRP A 137 5.19 -17.49 10.12
C TRP A 137 4.74 -16.82 8.82
N TYR A 138 3.49 -16.37 8.84
CA TYR A 138 2.86 -15.59 7.79
C TYR A 138 2.17 -14.38 8.40
N LEU A 139 2.55 -13.18 7.94
CA LEU A 139 2.01 -11.89 8.35
C LEU A 139 1.31 -11.26 7.14
N GLU A 140 0.02 -11.01 7.28
CA GLU A 140 -0.82 -10.39 6.25
C GLU A 140 -1.34 -9.05 6.75
N GLY A 141 -1.01 -7.96 6.06
CA GLY A 141 -1.48 -6.61 6.34
C GLY A 141 -2.27 -6.05 5.15
N ASP A 142 -3.38 -5.38 5.42
CA ASP A 142 -4.23 -4.72 4.41
C ASP A 142 -4.80 -3.43 4.99
N TRP A 143 -4.18 -2.31 4.63
CA TRP A 143 -4.54 -0.97 5.09
C TRP A 143 -5.13 -0.17 3.93
N ARG A 144 -6.29 0.45 4.13
CA ARG A 144 -7.01 1.17 3.08
C ARG A 144 -7.55 2.48 3.62
N LEU A 145 -7.30 3.56 2.89
CA LEU A 145 -7.98 4.84 3.04
C LEU A 145 -8.67 5.15 1.71
N SER A 146 -9.99 5.20 1.72
CA SER A 146 -10.80 5.52 0.53
C SER A 146 -11.68 6.71 0.87
N LEU A 147 -11.38 7.88 0.32
CA LEU A 147 -12.18 9.09 0.47
C LEU A 147 -12.87 9.35 -0.87
N THR A 148 -14.16 9.02 -0.95
CA THR A 148 -14.86 8.96 -2.24
C THR A 148 -16.23 9.61 -2.18
N SER A 149 -16.69 10.13 -3.31
CA SER A 149 -18.05 10.59 -3.50
C SER A 149 -18.64 9.96 -4.76
N GLN A 150 -19.91 9.56 -4.68
CA GLN A 150 -20.65 9.03 -5.82
C GLN A 150 -22.02 9.73 -5.90
N PRO A 151 -22.43 10.24 -7.08
CA PRO A 151 -23.79 10.71 -7.28
C PRO A 151 -24.73 9.52 -7.27
N THR A 152 -25.77 9.61 -6.45
CA THR A 152 -26.84 8.61 -6.36
C THR A 152 -28.16 9.25 -6.76
N TYR A 153 -29.03 8.48 -7.40
CA TYR A 153 -30.35 8.94 -7.84
C TYR A 153 -31.43 8.18 -7.09
N GLY A 154 -32.47 8.88 -6.65
CA GLY A 154 -33.59 8.28 -5.92
C GLY A 154 -34.28 7.18 -6.73
N LEU A 155 -34.56 6.04 -6.07
CA LEU A 155 -35.19 4.88 -6.69
C LEU A 155 -36.63 5.20 -7.12
N GLY A 156 -36.88 5.28 -8.43
CA GLY A 156 -38.21 5.50 -8.99
C GLY A 156 -38.17 5.82 -10.49
N SER A 157 -39.15 5.33 -11.25
CA SER A 157 -39.24 5.56 -12.71
C SER A 157 -39.61 7.00 -13.10
N GLY A 158 -39.98 7.85 -12.13
CA GLY A 158 -40.32 9.26 -12.32
C GLY A 158 -39.39 10.23 -11.60
N THR A 159 -38.25 9.77 -11.06
CA THR A 159 -37.27 10.63 -10.36
C THR A 159 -36.62 11.60 -11.35
N PRO A 160 -36.80 12.92 -11.24
CA PRO A 160 -36.12 13.87 -12.13
C PRO A 160 -34.61 13.87 -11.84
N GLY A 161 -33.80 14.18 -12.85
CA GLY A 161 -32.34 14.30 -12.70
C GLY A 161 -31.88 15.38 -11.71
N SER A 162 -32.78 16.26 -11.26
CA SER A 162 -32.54 17.22 -10.17
C SER A 162 -32.45 16.58 -8.78
N ASN A 163 -32.88 15.32 -8.61
CA ASN A 163 -32.79 14.60 -7.34
C ASN A 163 -31.46 13.81 -7.24
N GLU A 164 -30.37 14.42 -7.69
CA GLU A 164 -29.01 13.91 -7.50
C GLU A 164 -28.61 14.12 -6.02
N GLN A 165 -28.37 13.03 -5.29
CA GLN A 165 -27.85 13.06 -3.94
C GLN A 165 -26.41 12.56 -3.95
N ILE A 166 -25.47 13.41 -3.54
CA ILE A 166 -24.06 13.03 -3.44
C ILE A 166 -23.88 12.24 -2.15
N LEU A 167 -23.55 10.96 -2.30
CA LEU A 167 -23.16 10.08 -1.21
C LEU A 167 -21.65 10.20 -1.01
N PHE A 168 -21.23 10.61 0.19
CA PHE A 168 -19.84 10.55 0.61
C PHE A 168 -19.59 9.20 1.29
N TYR A 169 -18.55 8.50 0.85
CA TYR A 169 -18.12 7.21 1.39
C TYR A 169 -16.64 7.32 1.73
N ASP A 170 -16.39 7.55 3.01
CA ASP A 170 -15.06 7.70 3.60
C ASP A 170 -14.78 6.44 4.44
N GLN A 171 -13.86 5.60 3.97
CA GLN A 171 -13.45 4.35 4.64
C GLN A 171 -12.00 4.43 5.11
N LEU A 172 -11.76 4.07 6.36
CA LEU A 172 -10.45 3.73 6.91
C LEU A 172 -10.49 2.28 7.42
N ARG A 173 -9.78 1.38 6.74
CA ARG A 173 -9.62 -0.02 7.12
C ARG A 173 -8.18 -0.33 7.51
N PHE A 174 -8.00 -0.98 8.64
CA PHE A 174 -6.74 -1.52 9.12
C PHE A 174 -6.97 -3.01 9.44
N TYR A 175 -6.43 -3.89 8.62
CA TYR A 175 -6.47 -5.33 8.82
C TYR A 175 -5.05 -5.87 8.99
N GLN A 176 -4.85 -6.71 9.99
CA GLN A 176 -3.58 -7.37 10.25
C GLN A 176 -3.81 -8.79 10.81
N LYS A 177 -3.17 -9.79 10.21
CA LYS A 177 -3.24 -11.20 10.62
C LYS A 177 -1.84 -11.78 10.77
N PHE A 178 -1.63 -12.55 11.84
CA PHE A 178 -0.40 -13.27 12.13
C PHE A 178 -0.74 -14.75 12.30
N SER A 179 -0.09 -15.59 11.50
CA SER A 179 -0.28 -17.03 11.48
C SER A 179 1.07 -17.73 11.65
N LYS A 180 1.06 -18.92 12.26
CA LYS A 180 2.23 -19.77 12.44
C LYS A 180 1.91 -21.17 11.94
N ASN A 181 2.75 -21.73 11.06
CA ASN A 181 2.52 -23.03 10.41
C ASN A 181 1.10 -23.15 9.81
N SER A 182 0.63 -22.08 9.15
CA SER A 182 -0.74 -21.89 8.64
C SER A 182 -1.88 -21.79 9.66
N SER A 183 -1.63 -21.99 10.96
CA SER A 183 -2.61 -21.71 12.02
C SER A 183 -2.63 -20.23 12.39
N VAL A 184 -3.79 -19.58 12.36
CA VAL A 184 -3.95 -18.19 12.80
C VAL A 184 -3.72 -18.09 14.31
N ILE A 185 -2.80 -17.24 14.74
CA ILE A 185 -2.54 -16.95 16.17
C ILE A 185 -3.28 -15.68 16.59
N PHE A 186 -3.21 -14.65 15.74
CA PHE A 186 -3.79 -13.34 16.03
C PHE A 186 -4.35 -12.73 14.75
N MET A 187 -5.51 -12.09 14.86
CA MET A 187 -6.13 -11.36 13.78
C MET A 187 -6.81 -10.13 14.36
N GLN A 188 -6.51 -8.97 13.81
CA GLN A 188 -7.13 -7.69 14.15
C GLN A 188 -7.71 -7.08 12.88
N GLU A 189 -8.97 -6.66 12.97
CA GLU A 189 -9.65 -5.90 11.93
C GLU A 189 -10.32 -4.69 12.57
N LEU A 190 -10.00 -3.51 12.04
CA LEU A 190 -10.63 -2.25 12.35
C LEU A 190 -11.09 -1.65 11.02
N ASP A 191 -12.38 -1.70 10.72
CA ASP A 191 -12.97 -1.06 9.55
C ASP A 191 -13.90 0.05 10.03
N PHE A 192 -13.58 1.29 9.68
CA PHE A 192 -14.34 2.48 10.03
C PHE A 192 -14.86 3.12 8.75
N ILE A 193 -16.17 3.06 8.58
CA ILE A 193 -16.88 3.59 7.41
C ILE A 193 -17.76 4.75 7.88
N LEU A 194 -17.48 5.94 7.38
CA LEU A 194 -18.36 7.10 7.47
C LEU A 194 -19.14 7.24 6.17
N THR A 195 -20.43 7.48 6.31
CA THR A 195 -21.34 7.70 5.18
C THR A 195 -22.26 8.86 5.53
N ASP A 196 -21.96 10.02 4.95
CA ASP A 196 -22.77 11.25 5.06
C ASP A 196 -23.38 11.51 3.66
N SER A 197 -24.65 11.94 3.61
CA SER A 197 -25.28 12.47 2.39
C SER A 197 -25.64 13.94 2.58
N ILE A 198 -25.65 14.69 1.48
CA ILE A 198 -26.19 16.06 1.42
C ILE A 198 -27.54 15.98 0.71
N MET A 199 -28.59 16.50 1.36
CA MET A 199 -29.89 16.79 0.74
C MET A 199 -29.87 18.14 0.03
#